data_AF-A0A1I5BWS5-F1
#
_entry.id   AF-A0A1I5BWS5-F1
#
_cell.length_a   1.000
_cell.length_b   1.000
_cell.length_c   1.000
_cell.angle_alpha   90.00
_cell.angle_beta   90.00
_cell.angle_gamma   90.00
#
_symmetry.space_group_name_H-M   'P 1'
#
loop_
_entity.id
_entity.type
_entity.pdbx_description
1 polymer ?
#
loop_
_entity_poly.entity_id
_entity_poly.type
_entity_poly.pdbx_seq_one_letter_code
_entity_poly.pdbx_strand_id
1 'polypeptide(L)'
;MKKEVVFNITGLRKLVRHYKLNTRDALKLRGLFNSRIISIAYTASGGFDSSNGEFYAKEREVNYQLRIKYKIPKIDKEKFLLLRKAKEAVSFRKALEISG
;
A
#
# COMPACT_ATOMS: atom_id res chain seq x y z
N MET A 1 -17.79 4.52 20.43
CA MET A 1 -16.65 3.63 20.15
C MET A 1 -16.49 3.44 18.64
N LYS A 2 -15.48 4.06 18.01
CA LYS A 2 -15.13 3.76 16.61
C LYS A 2 -14.45 2.40 16.58
N LYS A 3 -15.06 1.40 15.94
CA LYS A 3 -14.46 0.07 15.73
C LYS A 3 -13.20 0.26 14.88
N GLU A 4 -12.04 0.27 15.49
CA GLU A 4 -10.77 0.23 14.77
C GLU A 4 -10.64 -1.15 14.12
N VAL A 5 -10.85 -1.21 12.81
CA VAL A 5 -10.61 -2.44 12.04
C VAL A 5 -9.11 -2.69 12.05
N VAL A 6 -8.67 -3.58 12.94
CA VAL A 6 -7.29 -4.08 12.92
C VAL A 6 -7.11 -4.89 11.65
N PHE A 7 -6.54 -4.27 10.62
CA PHE A 7 -6.21 -4.95 9.38
C PHE A 7 -5.07 -5.95 9.63
N ASN A 8 -5.44 -7.19 9.92
CA ASN A 8 -4.55 -8.35 9.99
C ASN A 8 -3.86 -8.58 8.62
N ILE A 9 -2.64 -9.15 8.64
CA ILE A 9 -1.88 -9.72 7.51
C ILE A 9 -2.76 -10.33 6.40
N THR A 10 -3.89 -10.95 6.75
CA THR A 10 -4.87 -11.52 5.80
C THR A 10 -5.45 -10.49 4.82
N GLY A 11 -5.76 -9.27 5.26
CA GLY A 11 -6.29 -8.20 4.40
C GLY A 11 -5.22 -7.67 3.44
N LEU A 12 -3.99 -7.51 3.92
CA LEU A 12 -2.84 -7.16 3.10
C LEU A 12 -2.58 -8.23 2.03
N ARG A 13 -2.62 -9.52 2.42
CA ARG A 13 -2.46 -10.65 1.51
C ARG A 13 -3.52 -10.70 0.40
N LYS A 14 -4.78 -10.36 0.69
CA LYS A 14 -5.84 -10.31 -0.33
C LYS A 14 -5.59 -9.17 -1.32
N LEU A 15 -5.25 -7.99 -0.81
CA LEU A 15 -4.91 -6.82 -1.64
C LEU A 15 -3.73 -7.12 -2.58
N VAL A 16 -2.69 -7.75 -2.03
CA VAL A 16 -1.49 -8.21 -2.74
C VAL A 16 -1.80 -9.23 -3.86
N ARG A 17 -2.88 -10.02 -3.75
CA ARG A 17 -3.26 -10.96 -4.83
C ARG A 17 -3.87 -10.26 -6.04
N HIS A 18 -4.61 -9.17 -5.82
CA HIS A 18 -5.26 -8.41 -6.88
C HIS A 18 -4.39 -7.28 -7.43
N TYR A 19 -3.38 -6.86 -6.65
CA TYR A 19 -2.45 -5.81 -7.03
C TYR A 19 -1.13 -6.39 -7.52
N LYS A 20 -0.77 -6.11 -8.78
CA LYS A 20 0.53 -6.49 -9.33
C LYS A 20 1.62 -5.67 -8.61
N LEU A 21 2.40 -6.32 -7.76
CA LEU A 21 3.54 -5.72 -7.07
C LEU A 21 4.82 -6.00 -7.82
N ASN A 22 5.71 -5.02 -7.84
CA ASN A 22 7.12 -5.24 -8.15
C ASN A 22 7.92 -5.48 -6.85
N THR A 23 9.17 -5.89 -6.99
CA THR A 23 10.11 -6.15 -5.89
C THR A 23 10.21 -5.00 -4.89
N ARG A 24 10.30 -3.75 -5.40
CA ARG A 24 10.42 -2.54 -4.56
C ARG A 24 9.16 -2.29 -3.73
N ASP A 25 7.99 -2.57 -4.28
CA ASP A 25 6.71 -2.40 -3.59
C ASP A 25 6.51 -3.47 -2.51
N ALA A 26 6.96 -4.71 -2.75
CA ALA A 26 6.95 -5.77 -1.75
C ALA A 26 7.85 -5.45 -0.55
N LEU A 27 9.04 -4.89 -0.78
CA LEU A 27 9.93 -4.42 0.28
C LEU A 27 9.29 -3.34 1.15
N LYS A 28 8.62 -2.36 0.53
CA LYS A 28 7.90 -1.31 1.27
C LYS A 28 6.77 -1.89 2.12
N LEU A 29 6.02 -2.85 1.59
CA LEU A 29 4.98 -3.56 2.34
C LEU A 29 5.55 -4.38 3.49
N ARG A 30 6.73 -4.98 3.34
CA ARG A 30 7.41 -5.71 4.43
C ARG A 30 7.71 -4.79 5.62
N GLY A 31 8.08 -3.53 5.37
CA GLY A 31 8.26 -2.52 6.41
C GLY A 31 7.00 -2.22 7.22
N LEU A 32 5.81 -2.57 6.71
CA LEU A 32 4.54 -2.36 7.39
C LEU A 32 4.09 -3.51 8.30
N PHE A 33 4.79 -4.65 8.34
CA PHE A 33 4.37 -5.80 9.16
C PHE A 33 4.23 -5.47 10.65
N ASN A 34 5.06 -4.58 11.16
CA ASN A 34 5.01 -4.11 12.55
C ASN A 34 4.21 -2.81 12.72
N SER A 35 3.54 -2.35 11.66
CA SER A 35 2.73 -1.14 11.67
C SER A 35 1.25 -1.48 11.81
N ARG A 36 0.51 -0.62 12.48
CA ARG A 36 -0.94 -0.68 12.54
C ARG A 36 -1.51 -0.08 11.26
N ILE A 37 -2.12 -0.91 10.41
CA ILE A 37 -2.82 -0.43 9.22
C ILE A 37 -4.14 0.23 9.64
N ILE A 38 -4.35 1.48 9.21
CA ILE A 38 -5.57 2.27 9.47
C ILE A 38 -6.57 2.08 8.34
N SER A 39 -6.11 2.21 7.08
CA SER A 39 -6.99 2.10 5.92
C SER A 39 -6.22 1.72 4.67
N ILE A 40 -6.88 1.04 3.75
CA ILE A 40 -6.35 0.72 2.42
C ILE A 40 -7.36 1.22 1.39
N ALA A 41 -6.90 1.94 0.38
CA ALA A 41 -7.72 2.48 -0.70
C ALA A 41 -7.08 2.17 -2.05
N TYR A 42 -7.89 1.68 -3.00
CA TYR A 42 -7.50 1.37 -4.37
C TYR A 42 -8.37 2.16 -5.34
N THR A 43 -7.81 2.58 -6.47
CA THR A 43 -8.56 3.18 -7.57
C THR A 43 -8.19 2.57 -8.92
N ALA A 44 -9.19 2.37 -9.77
CA ALA A 44 -9.01 1.89 -11.14
C ALA A 44 -8.70 3.02 -12.13
N SER A 45 -9.16 4.25 -11.84
CA SER A 45 -8.95 5.47 -12.64
C SER A 45 -8.54 6.64 -11.73
N GLY A 46 -7.84 7.63 -12.28
CA GLY A 46 -7.25 8.71 -11.47
C GLY A 46 -6.09 8.22 -10.60
N GLY A 47 -5.85 8.84 -9.45
CA GLY A 47 -4.78 8.42 -8.56
C GLY A 47 -4.65 9.20 -7.26
N PHE A 48 -3.84 8.68 -6.36
CA PHE A 48 -3.44 9.33 -5.11
C PHE A 48 -2.18 10.16 -5.33
N ASP A 49 -2.15 11.37 -4.77
CA ASP A 49 -1.01 12.28 -4.84
C ASP A 49 0.04 11.95 -3.77
N SER A 50 1.33 12.04 -4.12
CA SER A 50 2.42 11.70 -3.20
C SER A 50 2.68 12.68 -2.08
N SER A 51 2.27 13.94 -2.23
CA SER A 51 2.49 14.98 -1.23
C SER A 51 1.51 14.85 -0.07
N ASN A 52 0.24 14.55 -0.35
CA ASN A 52 -0.85 14.59 0.64
C ASN A 52 -1.63 13.28 0.76
N GLY A 53 -1.49 12.34 -0.19
CA GLY A 53 -2.22 11.08 -0.20
C GLY A 53 -3.69 11.21 -0.58
N GLU A 54 -4.14 12.36 -1.09
CA GLU A 54 -5.51 12.62 -1.54
C GLU A 54 -5.76 12.08 -2.95
N PHE A 55 -7.03 11.77 -3.24
CA PHE A 55 -7.43 11.24 -4.53
C PHE A 55 -7.76 12.36 -5.53
N TYR A 56 -7.29 12.20 -6.76
CA TYR A 56 -7.59 13.07 -7.89
C TYR A 56 -8.08 12.25 -9.07
N ALA A 57 -9.21 12.65 -9.65
CA ALA A 57 -9.86 11.92 -10.74
C ALA A 57 -9.10 12.01 -12.09
N LYS A 58 -8.29 13.06 -12.30
CA LYS A 58 -7.51 13.23 -13.53
C LYS A 58 -6.24 12.37 -13.49
N GLU A 59 -5.98 11.64 -14.57
CA GLU A 59 -4.71 10.91 -14.72
C GLU A 59 -3.54 11.89 -14.87
N ARG A 60 -2.54 11.77 -13.99
CA ARG A 60 -1.25 12.49 -14.03
C ARG A 60 -0.13 11.45 -14.06
N GLU A 61 1.04 11.80 -14.57
CA GLU A 61 2.18 10.88 -14.69
C GLU A 61 2.61 10.22 -13.37
N VAL A 62 2.30 10.85 -12.24
CA VAL A 62 2.69 10.38 -10.91
C VAL A 62 1.57 9.65 -10.16
N ASN A 63 0.47 9.30 -10.82
CA ASN A 63 -0.69 8.72 -10.14
C ASN A 63 -0.40 7.35 -9.51
N TYR A 64 -0.52 7.30 -8.18
CA TYR A 64 -0.47 6.05 -7.42
C TYR A 64 -1.87 5.47 -7.34
N GLN A 65 -2.02 4.17 -7.58
CA GLN A 65 -3.35 3.53 -7.61
C GLN A 65 -3.74 2.88 -6.29
N LEU A 66 -2.79 2.75 -5.37
CA LEU A 66 -3.02 2.15 -4.07
C LEU A 66 -2.40 3.00 -2.97
N ARG A 67 -3.19 3.26 -1.93
CA ARG A 67 -2.78 3.96 -0.72
C ARG A 67 -3.04 3.08 0.50
N ILE A 68 -2.04 2.99 1.36
CA ILE A 68 -2.13 2.33 2.66
C ILE A 68 -1.80 3.36 3.73
N LYS A 69 -2.78 3.75 4.55
CA LYS A 69 -2.53 4.55 5.76
C LYS A 69 -2.17 3.63 6.91
N TYR A 70 -1.16 4.02 7.69
CA TYR A 70 -0.66 3.23 8.81
C TYR A 70 -0.09 4.11 9.92
N LYS A 71 -0.06 3.56 11.14
CA LYS A 71 0.65 4.10 12.30
C LYS A 71 1.78 3.16 12.69
N ILE A 72 2.92 3.74 13.04
CA ILE A 72 4.04 3.00 13.61
C ILE A 72 3.84 3.03 15.14
N PRO A 73 3.84 1.89 15.86
CA PRO A 73 3.52 1.88 17.30
C PRO A 73 4.36 2.82 18.17
N LYS A 74 5.58 3.15 17.73
CA LYS A 74 6.52 4.04 18.43
C LYS A 74 6.46 5.50 17.98
N ILE A 75 5.72 5.79 16.93
CA ILE A 75 5.63 7.13 16.35
C ILE A 75 4.13 7.39 16.17
N ASP A 76 3.54 8.22 17.03
CA ASP A 76 2.11 8.58 16.95
C ASP A 76 1.78 9.51 15.77
N LYS A 77 2.49 9.33 14.66
CA LYS A 77 2.27 10.03 13.41
C LYS A 77 1.68 9.04 12.41
N GLU A 78 0.55 9.43 11.84
CA GLU A 78 0.00 8.73 10.69
C GLU A 78 0.91 8.92 9.48
N LYS A 79 1.11 7.84 8.75
CA LYS A 79 1.86 7.83 7.49
C LYS A 79 1.01 7.15 6.43
N PHE A 80 1.37 7.39 5.18
CA PHE A 80 0.79 6.68 4.05
C PHE A 80 1.89 6.11 3.16
N LEU A 81 1.64 4.91 2.66
CA LEU A 81 2.43 4.26 1.63
C LEU A 81 1.62 4.31 0.33
N LEU A 82 2.24 4.79 -0.74
CA LEU A 82 1.66 4.79 -2.07
C LEU A 82 2.38 3.82 -2.99
N LEU A 83 1.60 3.05 -3.73
CA LEU A 83 2.10 2.08 -4.69
C LEU A 83 1.54 2.42 -6.08
N ARG A 84 2.39 2.27 -7.11
CA ARG A 84 1.97 2.39 -8.52
C ARG A 84 1.57 1.02 -9.04
N LYS A 85 0.67 0.99 -10.03
CA LYS A 85 0.32 -0.28 -10.67
C LYS A 85 1.58 -0.79 -11.37
N ALA A 86 2.08 -1.96 -10.99
CA ALA A 86 3.22 -2.49 -11.69
C ALA A 86 2.80 -2.86 -13.13
N LYS A 87 3.59 -2.43 -14.12
CA LYS A 87 3.42 -2.84 -15.52
C LYS A 87 3.70 -4.35 -15.67
N GLU A 88 4.60 -4.88 -14.85
CA GLU A 88 4.95 -6.30 -14.74
C GLU A 88 4.65 -6.82 -13.34
N ALA A 89 4.01 -7.98 -13.23
CA ALA A 89 3.62 -8.56 -11.94
C ALA A 89 4.65 -9.57 -11.46
N VAL A 90 5.02 -9.50 -10.18
CA VAL A 90 5.72 -10.59 -9.50
C VAL A 90 4.88 -11.02 -8.29
N SER A 91 4.82 -12.33 -8.01
CA SER A 91 4.13 -12.80 -6.81
C SER A 91 4.83 -12.27 -5.55
N PHE A 92 4.08 -11.96 -4.50
CA PHE A 92 4.67 -11.40 -3.26
C PHE A 92 5.73 -12.30 -2.62
N ARG A 93 5.56 -13.63 -2.70
CA ARG A 93 6.59 -14.58 -2.25
C ARG A 93 7.88 -14.41 -3.05
N LYS A 94 7.77 -14.43 -4.38
CA LYS A 94 8.92 -14.27 -5.28
C LYS A 94 9.57 -12.90 -5.15
N ALA A 95 8.78 -11.85 -4.89
CA ALA A 95 9.30 -10.51 -4.63
C ALA A 95 10.10 -10.44 -3.32
N LEU A 96 9.69 -11.17 -2.27
CA LEU A 96 10.45 -11.25 -1.02
C LEU A 96 11.76 -12.04 -1.16
N GLU A 97 11.77 -13.09 -2.00
CA GLU A 97 12.96 -13.91 -2.28
C GLU A 97 14.02 -13.14 -3.09
N ILE A 98 13.61 -12.35 -4.09
CA ILE A 98 14.53 -11.53 -4.90
C ILE A 98 15.15 -10.37 -4.10
N SER A 99 14.54 -10.00 -2.98
CA SER A 99 14.95 -8.85 -2.18
C SER A 99 15.85 -9.18 -0.98
N GLY A 100 16.18 -10.45 -0.78
CA GLY A 100 17.10 -10.94 0.26
C GLY A 100 18.48 -11.17 -0.33
#